data_AF-K3WSL9-F1
#
_entry.id   AF-K3WSL9-F1
#
_cell.length_a   1.000
_cell.length_b   1.000
_cell.length_c   1.000
_cell.angle_alpha   90.00
_cell.angle_beta   90.00
_cell.angle_gamma   90.00
#
_symmetry.space_group_name_H-M   'P 1'
#
loop_
_entity.id
_entity.type
_entity.pdbx_description
1 polymer ?
#
loop_
_entity_poly.entity_id
_entity_poly.type
_entity_poly.pdbx_seq_one_letter_code
_entity_poly.pdbx_strand_id
1 'polypeptide(L)'
;MALSIGMSTWTNTTCSYGVALTAEGCVRTLASFHEGRYRVAQAIYCIAGFLAWLVCGYKFVEAMRNNGGILQRRIFMLCMYASLTIMARGVDPGSYGHFTPRPLSHFFINSCTATLYTI
;
A
#
# COMPACT_ATOMS: atom_id res chain seq x y z
N MET A 1 6.97 -8.34 -37.76
CA MET A 1 6.03 -8.70 -36.69
C MET A 1 6.57 -8.13 -35.38
N ALA A 2 6.29 -6.86 -35.11
CA ALA A 2 6.66 -6.18 -33.86
C ALA A 2 5.37 -5.64 -33.28
N LEU A 3 4.94 -6.22 -32.16
CA LEU A 3 3.68 -5.90 -31.49
C LEU A 3 3.92 -4.65 -30.65
N SER A 4 3.78 -3.48 -31.31
CA SER A 4 3.73 -2.18 -30.67
C SER A 4 2.41 -2.07 -29.91
N ILE A 5 2.43 -2.39 -28.62
CA ILE A 5 1.33 -2.05 -27.70
C ILE A 5 1.44 -0.54 -27.46
N GLY A 6 0.81 0.24 -28.33
CA GLY A 6 0.65 1.67 -28.14
C GLY A 6 -0.46 1.95 -27.12
N MET A 7 -0.14 2.71 -26.08
CA MET A 7 -1.05 3.73 -25.54
C MET A 7 -0.26 4.67 -24.60
N SER A 8 0.42 5.66 -25.15
CA SER A 8 0.93 6.80 -24.40
C SER A 8 0.81 8.08 -25.22
N THR A 9 -0.40 8.36 -25.72
CA THR A 9 -0.81 9.74 -25.98
C THR A 9 -0.98 10.45 -24.64
N TRP A 10 0.13 10.72 -23.96
CA TRP A 10 0.18 11.75 -22.93
C TRP A 10 -0.06 13.06 -23.66
N THR A 11 -1.18 13.71 -23.38
CA THR A 11 -1.27 15.17 -23.59
C THR A 11 0.00 15.78 -22.99
N ASN A 12 0.65 16.69 -23.73
CA ASN A 12 1.87 17.42 -23.34
C ASN A 12 1.75 18.23 -22.01
N THR A 13 0.68 17.99 -21.25
CA THR A 13 0.28 18.67 -20.02
C THR A 13 0.14 17.72 -18.82
N THR A 14 0.27 16.39 -18.99
CA THR A 14 0.15 15.45 -17.87
C THR A 14 1.34 14.50 -17.76
N CYS A 15 1.90 14.38 -16.56
CA CYS A 15 3.01 13.49 -16.26
C CYS A 15 2.54 12.13 -15.75
N SER A 16 3.44 11.14 -15.82
CA SER A 16 3.25 9.86 -15.14
C SER A 16 2.99 10.05 -13.63
N TYR A 17 2.38 9.06 -13.00
CA TYR A 17 2.10 9.19 -11.57
C TYR A 17 3.35 9.20 -10.72
N GLY A 18 3.30 9.91 -9.60
CA GLY A 18 4.44 10.00 -8.71
C GLY A 18 5.49 10.99 -9.18
N VAL A 19 5.32 11.62 -10.36
CA VAL A 19 6.16 12.74 -10.83
C VAL A 19 5.34 14.02 -10.98
N ALA A 20 5.96 15.15 -10.65
CA ALA A 20 5.37 16.46 -10.77
C ALA A 20 5.72 17.10 -12.13
N LEU A 21 4.78 17.84 -12.69
CA LEU A 21 5.03 18.68 -13.86
C LEU A 21 5.77 19.94 -13.42
N THR A 22 7.01 20.09 -13.88
CA THR A 22 7.84 21.28 -13.63
C THR A 22 8.12 22.02 -14.93
N ALA A 23 8.72 23.21 -14.87
CA ALA A 23 9.16 23.94 -16.07
C ALA A 23 10.19 23.15 -16.91
N GLU A 24 10.90 22.21 -16.28
CA GLU A 24 11.83 21.26 -16.93
C GLU A 24 11.13 19.99 -17.44
N GLY A 25 9.81 19.86 -17.26
CA GLY A 25 9.02 18.68 -17.59
C GLY A 25 8.81 17.72 -16.41
N CYS A 26 8.60 16.44 -16.72
CA CYS A 26 8.22 15.37 -15.78
C CYS A 26 9.43 14.66 -15.16
N VAL A 27 10.41 15.41 -14.65
CA VAL A 27 11.70 14.87 -14.19
C VAL A 27 11.78 14.63 -12.69
N ARG A 28 10.96 15.33 -11.89
CA ARG A 28 11.02 15.27 -10.41
C ARG A 28 9.86 14.49 -9.82
N THR A 29 10.14 13.65 -8.83
CA THR A 29 9.10 12.89 -8.11
C THR A 29 8.34 13.79 -7.13
N LEU A 30 7.06 13.49 -6.87
CA LEU A 30 6.25 14.19 -5.87
C LEU A 30 6.86 14.06 -4.46
N ALA A 31 7.53 12.95 -4.18
CA ALA A 31 8.28 12.76 -2.93
C ALA A 31 9.45 13.75 -2.77
N SER A 32 10.11 14.17 -3.85
CA SER A 32 11.28 15.06 -3.79
C SER A 32 10.97 16.48 -3.32
N PHE A 33 9.72 16.95 -3.49
CA PHE A 33 9.30 18.28 -3.03
C PHE A 33 9.11 18.34 -1.51
N HIS A 34 8.70 17.22 -0.89
CA HIS A 34 8.39 17.14 0.54
C HIS A 34 8.90 15.83 1.14
N GLU A 35 10.21 15.61 1.02
CA GLU A 35 10.86 14.36 1.42
C GLU A 35 10.66 14.04 2.91
N GLY A 36 10.68 15.06 3.78
CA GLY A 36 10.44 14.88 5.22
C GLY A 36 9.04 14.32 5.52
N ARG A 37 8.00 14.86 4.88
CA ARG A 37 6.62 14.36 5.05
C ARG A 37 6.44 12.97 4.45
N TYR A 38 7.11 12.70 3.34
CA TYR A 38 7.10 11.38 2.70
C TYR A 38 7.72 10.31 3.58
N ARG A 39 8.90 10.56 4.16
CA ARG A 39 9.56 9.63 5.10
C ARG A 39 8.75 9.41 6.37
N VAL A 40 8.13 10.46 6.90
CA VAL A 40 7.21 10.34 8.06
C VAL A 40 6.01 9.47 7.70
N ALA A 41 5.41 9.65 6.51
CA ALA A 41 4.31 8.79 6.07
C ALA A 41 4.77 7.32 5.95
N GLN A 42 5.91 7.04 5.31
CA GLN A 42 6.48 5.69 5.25
C GLN A 42 6.60 5.05 6.64
N ALA A 43 7.19 5.79 7.59
CA ALA A 43 7.35 5.32 8.96
C ALA A 43 6.00 5.03 9.64
N ILE A 44 5.00 5.90 9.47
CA ILE A 44 3.66 5.71 10.05
C ILE A 44 3.01 4.43 9.50
N TYR A 45 3.01 4.22 8.18
CA TYR A 45 2.43 3.02 7.57
C TYR A 45 3.14 1.74 8.05
N CYS A 46 4.47 1.76 8.12
CA CYS A 46 5.26 0.63 8.63
C CYS A 46 4.97 0.33 10.10
N ILE A 47 5.01 1.34 10.97
CA ILE A 47 4.80 1.16 12.42
C ILE A 47 3.35 0.73 12.69
N ALA A 48 2.36 1.40 12.10
CA ALA A 48 0.96 1.06 12.30
C ALA A 48 0.63 -0.35 11.79
N GLY A 49 1.12 -0.72 10.61
CA GLY A 49 0.96 -2.07 10.05
C GLY A 49 1.63 -3.14 10.92
N PHE A 50 2.84 -2.88 11.42
CA PHE A 50 3.57 -3.83 12.27
C PHE A 50 2.90 -4.03 13.62
N LEU A 51 2.49 -2.95 14.29
CA LEU A 51 1.78 -3.04 15.58
C LEU A 51 0.45 -3.78 15.43
N ALA A 52 -0.33 -3.46 14.39
CA ALA A 52 -1.59 -4.14 14.12
C ALA A 52 -1.36 -5.64 13.85
N TRP A 53 -0.32 -5.98 13.08
CA TRP A 53 0.04 -7.37 12.80
C TRP A 53 0.42 -8.14 14.07
N LEU A 54 1.23 -7.54 14.95
CA LEU A 54 1.60 -8.15 16.24
C LEU A 54 0.39 -8.39 17.15
N VAL A 55 -0.48 -7.40 17.30
CA VAL A 55 -1.67 -7.52 18.15
C VAL A 55 -2.62 -8.59 17.62
N CYS A 56 -2.86 -8.62 16.30
CA CYS A 56 -3.70 -9.64 15.68
C CYS A 56 -3.08 -11.04 15.77
N GLY A 57 -1.77 -11.15 15.58
CA GLY A 57 -1.03 -12.40 15.73
C GLY A 57 -1.09 -12.94 17.16
N TYR A 58 -0.89 -12.08 18.15
CA TYR A 58 -1.04 -12.45 19.56
C TYR A 58 -2.45 -12.99 19.85
N LYS A 59 -3.49 -12.28 19.40
CA LYS A 59 -4.89 -12.70 19.59
C LYS A 59 -5.23 -13.99 18.84
N PHE A 60 -4.64 -14.22 17.68
CA PHE A 60 -4.77 -15.47 16.95
C PHE A 60 -4.17 -16.65 17.73
N VAL A 61 -2.97 -16.48 18.29
CA VAL A 61 -2.31 -17.52 19.12
C VAL A 61 -3.12 -17.79 20.39
N GLU A 62 -3.65 -16.75 21.03
CA GLU A 62 -4.52 -16.88 22.20
C GLU A 62 -5.80 -17.66 21.86
N ALA A 63 -6.45 -17.35 20.74
CA ALA A 63 -7.63 -18.06 20.25
C ALA A 63 -7.34 -19.53 19.86
N MET A 64 -6.11 -19.83 19.43
CA MET A 64 -5.67 -21.20 19.18
C MET A 64 -5.53 -21.99 20.49
N ARG A 65 -4.89 -21.40 21.50
CA ARG A 65 -4.67 -22.06 22.80
C ARG A 65 -5.96 -22.29 23.58
N ASN A 66 -6.90 -21.34 23.52
CA ASN A 66 -8.13 -21.39 24.31
C ASN A 66 -9.31 -22.09 23.60
N ASN A 67 -9.06 -22.89 22.55
CA ASN A 67 -10.12 -23.52 21.73
C ASN A 67 -11.19 -22.52 21.24
N GLY A 68 -10.75 -21.31 20.88
CA GLY A 68 -11.64 -20.26 20.36
C GLY A 68 -12.35 -20.68 19.07
N GLY A 69 -13.52 -20.09 18.83
CA GLY A 69 -14.38 -20.41 17.69
C GLY A 69 -13.68 -20.23 16.35
N ILE A 70 -14.06 -21.05 15.37
CA ILE A 70 -13.45 -21.03 14.03
C ILE A 70 -13.61 -19.68 13.33
N LEU A 71 -14.70 -18.97 13.62
CA LEU A 71 -14.97 -17.63 13.10
C LEU A 71 -13.98 -16.60 13.65
N GLN A 72 -13.73 -16.62 14.96
CA GLN A 72 -12.80 -15.70 15.62
C GLN A 72 -11.37 -15.86 15.08
N ARG A 73 -10.93 -17.11 14.86
CA ARG A 73 -9.62 -17.40 14.25
C ARG A 73 -9.50 -16.85 12.83
N ARG A 74 -10.56 -16.97 12.01
CA ARG A 74 -10.59 -16.43 10.64
C ARG A 74 -10.51 -14.91 10.62
N ILE A 75 -11.26 -14.23 11.50
CA ILE A 75 -11.22 -12.77 11.60
C ILE A 75 -9.81 -12.28 11.93
N PHE A 76 -9.12 -12.89 12.90
CA PHE A 76 -7.74 -12.49 13.21
C PHE A 76 -6.75 -12.75 12.06
N MET A 77 -6.93 -13.83 11.29
CA MET A 77 -6.12 -14.06 10.09
C MET A 77 -6.36 -12.99 9.01
N LEU A 78 -7.62 -12.60 8.80
CA LEU A 78 -7.98 -11.51 7.89
C LEU A 78 -7.39 -10.18 8.36
N CYS A 79 -7.50 -9.85 9.65
CA CYS A 79 -6.87 -8.65 10.21
C CYS A 79 -5.34 -8.65 10.06
N MET A 80 -4.68 -9.81 10.22
CA MET A 80 -3.25 -9.93 9.95
C MET A 80 -2.93 -9.64 8.48
N TYR A 81 -3.73 -10.18 7.54
CA TYR A 81 -3.56 -9.89 6.11
C TYR A 81 -3.77 -8.41 5.77
N ALA A 82 -4.81 -7.77 6.32
CA ALA A 82 -5.03 -6.34 6.16
C ALA A 82 -3.82 -5.52 6.68
N SER A 83 -3.28 -5.89 7.84
CA SER A 83 -2.10 -5.24 8.42
C SER A 83 -0.85 -5.35 7.51
N LEU A 84 -0.65 -6.50 6.88
CA LEU A 84 0.45 -6.70 5.91
C LEU A 84 0.28 -5.79 4.68
N THR A 85 -0.94 -5.64 4.17
CA THR A 85 -1.20 -4.75 3.02
C THR A 85 -0.96 -3.27 3.34
N ILE A 86 -1.26 -2.84 4.58
CA ILE A 86 -0.91 -1.50 5.08
C ILE A 86 0.61 -1.32 5.14
N MET A 87 1.33 -2.32 5.67
CA MET A 87 2.79 -2.29 5.76
C MET A 87 3.46 -2.26 4.37
N ALA A 88 2.95 -3.04 3.40
CA ALA A 88 3.44 -3.03 2.02
C ALA A 88 3.29 -1.65 1.35
N ARG A 89 2.21 -0.93 1.66
CA ARG A 89 2.01 0.46 1.21
C ARG A 89 2.97 1.45 1.86
N GLY A 90 3.62 1.09 2.97
CA GLY A 90 4.65 1.89 3.62
C GLY A 90 5.94 2.00 2.81
N VAL A 91 6.20 1.09 1.86
CA VAL A 91 7.37 1.18 0.96
C VAL A 91 7.28 2.42 0.07
N ASP A 92 6.11 2.68 -0.49
CA ASP A 92 5.86 3.85 -1.32
C ASP A 92 4.42 4.37 -1.12
N PRO A 93 4.18 5.16 -0.06
CA PRO A 93 2.85 5.62 0.28
C PRO A 93 2.31 6.48 -0.85
N GLY A 94 1.30 5.96 -1.55
CA GLY A 94 0.66 6.64 -2.67
C GLY A 94 1.49 6.64 -3.96
N SER A 95 2.54 5.83 -4.09
CA SER A 95 3.40 5.77 -5.29
C SER A 95 4.08 7.11 -5.62
N TYR A 96 4.28 7.97 -4.60
CA TYR A 96 4.90 9.29 -4.77
C TYR A 96 6.42 9.23 -5.02
N GLY A 97 7.06 8.13 -4.65
CA GLY A 97 8.46 7.86 -4.95
C GLY A 97 8.68 7.20 -6.31
N HIS A 98 7.60 6.85 -7.02
CA HIS A 98 7.64 6.13 -8.30
C HIS A 98 8.34 4.75 -8.23
N PHE A 99 8.49 4.18 -7.03
CA PHE A 99 9.12 2.88 -6.84
C PHE A 99 8.12 1.74 -7.11
N THR A 100 6.86 1.94 -6.72
CA THR A 100 5.83 0.90 -6.80
C THR A 100 4.85 1.19 -7.94
N PRO A 101 4.61 0.24 -8.87
CA PRO A 101 3.67 0.45 -9.96
C PRO A 101 2.23 0.61 -9.42
N ARG A 102 1.48 1.56 -10.00
CA ARG A 102 0.11 1.88 -9.58
C ARG A 102 -0.81 0.66 -9.38
N PRO A 103 -0.85 -0.34 -10.29
CA PRO A 103 -1.74 -1.49 -10.13
C PRO A 103 -1.51 -2.22 -8.80
N LEU A 104 -0.27 -2.29 -8.34
CA LEU A 104 0.07 -2.96 -7.09
C LEU A 104 -0.40 -2.14 -5.87
N SER A 105 -0.21 -0.81 -5.90
CA SER A 105 -0.74 0.06 -4.85
C SER A 105 -2.27 0.01 -4.76
N HIS A 106 -2.97 -0.01 -5.90
CA HIS A 106 -4.42 -0.17 -5.94
C HIS A 106 -4.86 -1.55 -5.46
N PHE A 107 -4.13 -2.60 -5.84
CA PHE A 107 -4.38 -3.96 -5.36
C PHE A 107 -4.33 -4.02 -3.83
N PHE A 108 -3.29 -3.47 -3.20
CA PHE A 108 -3.17 -3.46 -1.74
C PHE A 108 -4.29 -2.67 -1.05
N ILE A 109 -4.73 -1.55 -1.63
CA ILE A 109 -5.87 -0.77 -1.11
C ILE A 109 -7.14 -1.61 -1.19
N ASN A 110 -7.47 -2.12 -2.37
CA ASN A 110 -8.69 -2.88 -2.59
C ASN A 110 -8.72 -4.16 -1.77
N SER A 111 -7.58 -4.86 -1.65
CA SER A 111 -7.49 -6.05 -0.82
C SER A 111 -7.68 -5.73 0.66
N CYS A 112 -7.07 -4.65 1.16
CA CYS A 112 -7.26 -4.20 2.54
C CYS A 112 -8.73 -3.86 2.81
N THR A 113 -9.35 -3.07 1.93
CA THR A 113 -10.75 -2.66 2.04
C THR A 113 -11.69 -3.85 1.98
N ALA A 114 -11.51 -4.76 1.03
CA ALA A 114 -12.30 -5.99 0.94
C ALA A 114 -12.19 -6.84 2.21
N THR A 115 -10.98 -6.93 2.78
CA THR A 115 -10.74 -7.67 4.03
C THR A 115 -11.49 -7.04 5.21
N LEU A 116 -11.46 -5.71 5.33
CA LEU A 116 -12.16 -4.98 6.39
C LEU A 116 -13.68 -5.11 6.28
N TYR A 117 -14.24 -5.10 5.08
CA TYR A 117 -15.69 -5.30 4.87
C TYR A 117 -16.15 -6.76 4.97
N THR A 118 -15.21 -7.72 5.02
CA THR A 118 -15.53 -9.14 5.19
C THR A 118 -15.74 -9.52 6.67
N ILE A 119 -15.20 -8.71 7.58
CA ILE A 119 -15.30 -8.89 9.03
C ILE A 119 -16.64 -8.34 9.52
#